data_AF-A0A2S9XPR0-F1
#
_entry.id   AF-A0A2S9XPR0-F1
#
_cell.length_a   1.000
_cell.length_b   1.000
_cell.length_c   1.000
_cell.angle_alpha   90.00
_cell.angle_beta   90.00
_cell.angle_gamma   90.00
#
_symmetry.space_group_name_H-M   'P 1'
#
loop_
_entity.id
_entity.type
_entity.pdbx_description
1 polymer ?
#
loop_
_entity_poly.entity_id
_entity_poly.type
_entity_poly.pdbx_seq_one_letter_code
_entity_poly.pdbx_strand_id
1 'polypeptide(L)'
;MKPHQLVILASVSALLCTSACDGGSDDSPNADDGSADADAGDTGETETETETGEPADPDSDQDGLTDAEEAELGTDPKKKDTDADNYWDSWELIEGTDPLDQSSRIYQGWWPYSPTKAELPQGSWATSTTEAGSPFPRAEFLDQHGDLVDIYDFNNFTINDTGEPSYMIIDLSAQWCGPCHNMAEWISGADTAETASLQQTYPTVREKVYSLRIWWITVIVEDAGGGAPTLSDAQSWYSIHQDNHIPVLVDETQGVRDIYNGGQYPFFFLLDFNMAVEYWGVPGPGDNPFLALWFVEQYL
;
A
#
# COMPACT_ATOMS: atom_id res chain seq x y z
N MET A 1 -23.30 28.57 13.17
CA MET A 1 -24.23 28.43 12.03
C MET A 1 -23.52 27.50 11.05
N LYS A 2 -24.03 26.28 10.88
CA LYS A 2 -23.48 25.30 9.93
C LYS A 2 -23.95 25.64 8.51
N PRO A 3 -23.16 25.35 7.47
CA PRO A 3 -23.67 24.91 6.18
C PRO A 3 -23.24 23.45 5.94
N HIS A 4 -24.19 22.51 5.93
CA HIS A 4 -24.80 21.92 4.73
C HIS A 4 -23.92 20.85 4.08
N GLN A 5 -24.02 19.62 4.62
CA GLN A 5 -23.72 18.38 3.94
C GLN A 5 -24.66 18.21 2.74
N LEU A 6 -24.08 17.97 1.56
CA LEU A 6 -24.79 17.51 0.38
C LEU A 6 -24.57 15.98 0.31
N VAL A 7 -25.63 15.22 0.56
CA VAL A 7 -25.65 13.77 0.37
C VAL A 7 -26.11 13.51 -1.05
N ILE A 8 -25.22 12.99 -1.91
CA ILE A 8 -25.61 12.47 -3.24
C ILE A 8 -25.81 10.96 -3.10
N LEU A 9 -27.07 10.52 -3.12
CA LEU A 9 -27.43 9.13 -3.35
C LEU A 9 -27.39 8.84 -4.85
N ALA A 10 -26.42 8.07 -5.31
CA ALA A 10 -26.47 7.44 -6.63
C ALA A 10 -27.00 6.01 -6.52
N SER A 11 -28.25 5.84 -6.95
CA SER A 11 -28.95 4.57 -7.06
C SER A 11 -28.46 3.78 -8.28
N VAL A 12 -27.76 2.66 -8.07
CA VAL A 12 -27.41 1.71 -9.14
C VAL A 12 -28.64 0.85 -9.46
N SER A 13 -29.23 1.07 -10.64
CA SER A 13 -30.26 0.19 -11.21
C SER A 13 -29.59 -0.96 -11.96
N ALA A 14 -29.73 -2.18 -11.42
CA ALA A 14 -29.35 -3.41 -12.09
C ALA A 14 -30.26 -3.69 -13.30
N LEU A 15 -29.69 -3.72 -14.51
CA LEU A 15 -30.38 -4.19 -15.70
C LEU A 15 -29.96 -5.65 -15.99
N LEU A 16 -30.87 -6.57 -15.67
CA LEU A 16 -30.81 -7.97 -16.10
C LEU A 16 -30.99 -8.06 -17.61
N CYS A 17 -30.00 -8.58 -18.33
CA CYS A 17 -30.19 -9.01 -19.71
C CYS A 17 -30.25 -10.54 -19.74
N THR A 18 -31.44 -11.07 -20.02
CA THR A 18 -31.67 -12.48 -20.35
C THR A 18 -31.96 -12.61 -21.83
N SER A 19 -31.15 -13.36 -22.57
CA SER A 19 -31.63 -14.14 -23.71
C SER A 19 -30.64 -15.23 -24.07
N ALA A 20 -31.17 -16.46 -24.08
CA ALA A 20 -30.50 -17.69 -24.48
C ALA A 20 -30.64 -17.97 -25.98
N CYS A 21 -29.85 -18.95 -26.43
CA CYS A 21 -29.92 -19.71 -27.70
C CYS A 21 -29.38 -18.95 -28.92
N ASP A 22 -28.58 -19.53 -29.82
CA ASP A 22 -28.71 -20.85 -30.45
C ASP A 22 -27.37 -21.30 -31.07
N GLY A 23 -27.17 -22.61 -31.23
CA GLY A 23 -25.93 -23.25 -31.69
C GLY A 23 -25.97 -23.78 -33.13
N GLY A 24 -24.82 -24.31 -33.57
CA GLY A 24 -24.62 -25.10 -34.81
C GLY A 24 -23.64 -24.42 -35.77
N SER A 25 -22.35 -24.81 -35.83
CA SER A 25 -21.71 -26.02 -36.38
C SER A 25 -21.55 -26.03 -37.92
N ASP A 26 -20.28 -26.02 -38.33
CA ASP A 26 -19.63 -26.66 -39.49
C ASP A 26 -19.99 -26.21 -40.92
N ASP A 27 -19.04 -25.57 -41.62
CA ASP A 27 -18.24 -26.26 -42.65
C ASP A 27 -17.10 -25.36 -43.21
N SER A 28 -15.92 -25.96 -43.34
CA SER A 28 -14.67 -25.42 -43.93
C SER A 28 -14.53 -25.86 -45.41
N PRO A 29 -13.44 -25.57 -46.16
CA PRO A 29 -12.65 -24.34 -46.31
C PRO A 29 -12.31 -24.02 -47.80
N ASN A 30 -11.46 -23.00 -47.99
CA ASN A 30 -10.43 -22.90 -49.06
C ASN A 30 -10.78 -22.10 -50.34
N ALA A 31 -10.12 -20.95 -50.55
CA ALA A 31 -9.11 -20.79 -51.61
C ALA A 31 -8.53 -19.36 -51.64
N ASP A 32 -7.21 -19.36 -51.76
CA ASP A 32 -6.24 -18.29 -51.99
C ASP A 32 -6.29 -17.77 -53.44
N ASP A 33 -6.38 -16.45 -53.64
CA ASP A 33 -5.57 -15.55 -54.50
C ASP A 33 -6.32 -14.19 -54.58
N GLY A 34 -5.73 -13.00 -54.59
CA GLY A 34 -4.37 -12.64 -54.95
C GLY A 34 -4.32 -11.86 -56.26
N SER A 35 -4.77 -10.58 -56.25
CA SER A 35 -4.27 -9.45 -57.08
C SER A 35 -5.34 -8.63 -57.85
N ALA A 36 -5.42 -7.34 -57.47
CA ALA A 36 -5.56 -6.08 -58.25
C ALA A 36 -6.33 -6.09 -59.59
N ASP A 37 -7.18 -5.13 -59.95
CA ASP A 37 -6.92 -3.69 -60.09
C ASP A 37 -8.17 -3.02 -60.75
N ALA A 38 -8.36 -1.71 -60.52
CA ALA A 38 -9.23 -0.73 -61.21
C ALA A 38 -10.77 -1.01 -61.28
N ASP A 39 -11.70 -0.05 -61.18
CA ASP A 39 -11.76 1.33 -61.68
C ASP A 39 -12.90 2.10 -60.95
N ALA A 40 -12.84 3.43 -61.05
CA ALA A 40 -13.59 4.49 -60.38
C ALA A 40 -15.12 4.51 -60.55
N GLY A 41 -15.79 5.21 -59.62
CA GLY A 41 -17.20 5.61 -59.77
C GLY A 41 -17.84 6.21 -58.52
N ASP A 42 -17.61 7.51 -58.31
CA ASP A 42 -18.32 8.43 -57.42
C ASP A 42 -19.85 8.37 -57.58
N THR A 43 -20.59 8.26 -56.46
CA THR A 43 -21.74 9.11 -56.10
C THR A 43 -22.29 8.65 -54.75
N GLY A 44 -22.26 9.56 -53.77
CA GLY A 44 -22.47 9.23 -52.36
C GLY A 44 -23.91 8.95 -51.96
N GLU A 45 -24.01 8.25 -50.82
CA GLU A 45 -25.02 8.50 -49.80
C GLU A 45 -24.31 8.47 -48.44
N THR A 46 -24.44 9.59 -47.72
CA THR A 46 -24.21 9.73 -46.29
C THR A 46 -24.87 8.60 -45.53
N GLU A 47 -24.11 7.86 -44.72
CA GLU A 47 -24.49 7.60 -43.33
C GLU A 47 -23.28 7.87 -42.44
N THR A 48 -23.32 9.07 -41.90
CA THR A 48 -22.60 9.47 -40.70
C THR A 48 -23.04 8.52 -39.60
N GLU A 49 -22.29 7.44 -39.35
CA GLU A 49 -22.33 6.81 -38.04
C GLU A 49 -21.72 7.81 -37.07
N THR A 50 -22.62 8.66 -36.60
CA THR A 50 -22.46 9.45 -35.40
C THR A 50 -22.41 8.39 -34.31
N GLU A 51 -21.21 7.87 -33.99
CA GLU A 51 -20.96 7.55 -32.59
C GLU A 51 -21.22 8.86 -31.86
N THR A 52 -22.40 8.95 -31.26
CA THR A 52 -22.60 9.80 -30.09
C THR A 52 -21.81 9.18 -28.95
N GLY A 53 -20.49 9.10 -29.11
CA GLY A 53 -19.57 9.12 -27.99
C GLY A 53 -19.50 10.59 -27.62
N GLU A 54 -20.24 10.99 -26.60
CA GLU A 54 -19.85 12.19 -25.87
C GLU A 54 -18.33 12.04 -25.62
N PRO A 55 -17.50 13.03 -25.97
CA PRO A 55 -16.11 12.97 -25.54
C PRO A 55 -16.18 12.82 -24.01
N ALA A 56 -15.63 11.72 -23.49
CA ALA A 56 -15.47 11.59 -22.06
C ALA A 56 -14.75 12.86 -21.60
N ASP A 57 -15.32 13.56 -20.62
CA ASP A 57 -14.68 14.73 -20.06
C ASP A 57 -13.25 14.31 -19.63
N PRO A 58 -12.25 15.15 -19.92
CA PRO A 58 -10.87 14.80 -19.63
C PRO A 58 -10.69 14.53 -18.13
N ASP A 59 -9.87 13.54 -17.81
CA ASP A 59 -9.32 13.27 -16.48
C ASP A 59 -7.80 13.39 -16.64
N SER A 60 -7.30 14.57 -16.33
CA SER A 60 -5.95 14.99 -16.71
C SER A 60 -4.86 14.32 -15.87
N ASP A 61 -5.13 13.93 -14.62
CA ASP A 61 -4.17 13.25 -13.77
C ASP A 61 -4.43 11.76 -13.57
N GLN A 62 -5.62 11.25 -13.91
CA GLN A 62 -6.06 9.86 -13.85
C GLN A 62 -6.26 9.36 -12.42
N ASP A 63 -6.89 10.16 -11.56
CA ASP A 63 -7.31 9.75 -10.22
C ASP A 63 -8.74 9.17 -10.19
N GLY A 64 -9.54 9.37 -11.24
CA GLY A 64 -10.92 8.91 -11.35
C GLY A 64 -11.99 10.00 -11.25
N LEU A 65 -11.62 11.26 -11.03
CA LEU A 65 -12.46 12.44 -11.22
C LEU A 65 -12.16 13.09 -12.57
N THR A 66 -13.20 13.61 -13.23
CA THR A 66 -13.00 14.43 -14.43
C THR A 66 -12.55 15.84 -14.05
N ASP A 67 -11.81 16.53 -14.93
CA ASP A 67 -11.37 17.92 -14.74
C ASP A 67 -12.54 18.86 -14.37
N ALA A 68 -13.75 18.53 -14.85
CA ALA A 68 -14.98 19.25 -14.55
C ALA A 68 -15.49 18.98 -13.13
N GLU A 69 -15.51 17.72 -12.69
CA GLU A 69 -15.84 17.35 -11.30
C GLU A 69 -14.86 17.97 -10.33
N GLU A 70 -13.57 17.92 -10.63
CA GLU A 70 -12.52 18.54 -9.82
C GLU A 70 -12.68 20.05 -9.72
N ALA A 71 -13.03 20.72 -10.82
CA ALA A 71 -13.33 22.15 -10.81
C ALA A 71 -14.56 22.49 -9.95
N GLU A 72 -15.54 21.59 -9.86
CA GLU A 72 -16.71 21.75 -8.99
C GLU A 72 -16.38 21.51 -7.51
N LEU A 73 -15.48 20.56 -7.23
CA LEU A 73 -15.01 20.21 -5.89
C LEU A 73 -13.97 21.20 -5.35
N GLY A 74 -13.23 21.86 -6.24
CA GLY A 74 -12.14 22.76 -5.90
C GLY A 74 -10.76 22.08 -5.82
N THR A 75 -10.65 20.85 -6.30
CA THR A 75 -9.39 20.09 -6.40
C THR A 75 -8.57 20.52 -7.63
N ASP A 76 -7.31 20.10 -7.72
CA ASP A 76 -6.37 20.46 -8.79
C ASP A 76 -6.31 19.36 -9.86
N PRO A 77 -6.83 19.60 -11.09
CA PRO A 77 -6.95 18.60 -12.16
C PRO A 77 -5.63 18.15 -12.79
N LYS A 78 -4.53 18.30 -12.09
CA LYS A 78 -3.19 17.86 -12.49
C LYS A 78 -2.50 17.10 -11.37
N LYS A 79 -3.21 16.82 -10.29
CA LYS A 79 -2.71 16.18 -9.09
C LYS A 79 -3.77 15.25 -8.54
N LYS A 80 -3.47 13.96 -8.63
CA LYS A 80 -4.33 12.93 -8.06
C LYS A 80 -4.66 13.11 -6.58
N ASP A 81 -3.82 13.84 -5.87
CA ASP A 81 -3.89 14.15 -4.45
C ASP A 81 -3.64 15.66 -4.33
N THR A 82 -4.71 16.42 -4.12
CA THR A 82 -4.69 17.89 -4.14
C THR A 82 -4.01 18.47 -2.91
N ASP A 83 -4.31 17.92 -1.73
CA ASP A 83 -3.85 18.45 -0.45
C ASP A 83 -2.50 17.86 0.02
N ALA A 84 -1.97 16.89 -0.74
CA ALA A 84 -0.69 16.22 -0.57
C ALA A 84 -0.61 15.38 0.71
N ASP A 85 -1.64 14.57 0.98
CA ASP A 85 -1.68 13.64 2.10
C ASP A 85 -1.50 12.15 1.74
N ASN A 86 -1.35 11.84 0.46
CA ASN A 86 -1.26 10.53 -0.19
C ASN A 86 -2.58 9.77 -0.28
N TYR A 87 -3.72 10.45 -0.19
CA TYR A 87 -5.02 9.92 -0.54
C TYR A 87 -5.46 10.58 -1.84
N TRP A 88 -5.94 9.79 -2.81
CA TRP A 88 -6.43 10.38 -4.05
C TRP A 88 -7.76 11.09 -3.81
N ASP A 89 -7.97 12.22 -4.48
CA ASP A 89 -9.15 13.06 -4.27
C ASP A 89 -10.44 12.25 -4.50
N SER A 90 -10.48 11.47 -5.58
CA SER A 90 -11.58 10.56 -5.90
C SER A 90 -11.88 9.55 -4.78
N TRP A 91 -10.85 9.07 -4.12
CA TRP A 91 -10.93 8.02 -3.12
C TRP A 91 -11.35 8.55 -1.75
N GLU A 92 -10.85 9.72 -1.40
CA GLU A 92 -11.30 10.45 -0.22
C GLU A 92 -12.81 10.70 -0.24
N LEU A 93 -13.36 11.05 -1.40
CA LEU A 93 -14.81 11.21 -1.54
C LEU A 93 -15.59 9.90 -1.33
N ILE A 94 -15.02 8.77 -1.75
CA ILE A 94 -15.63 7.44 -1.57
C ILE A 94 -15.66 7.06 -0.08
N GLU A 95 -14.57 7.33 0.64
CA GLU A 95 -14.46 7.05 2.08
C GLU A 95 -15.10 8.14 2.96
N GLY A 96 -15.51 9.26 2.35
CA GLY A 96 -16.18 10.37 3.02
C GLY A 96 -15.23 11.28 3.80
N THR A 97 -13.95 11.32 3.40
CA THR A 97 -12.96 12.32 3.83
C THR A 97 -13.02 13.55 2.91
N ASP A 98 -12.10 14.50 3.05
CA ASP A 98 -12.17 15.82 2.42
C ASP A 98 -10.86 16.09 1.67
N PRO A 99 -10.88 16.09 0.32
CA PRO A 99 -9.67 16.16 -0.51
C PRO A 99 -8.97 17.54 -0.53
N LEU A 100 -9.48 18.48 0.25
CA LEU A 100 -8.91 19.80 0.44
C LEU A 100 -8.40 20.02 1.87
N ASP A 101 -8.54 19.03 2.74
CA ASP A 101 -8.13 19.09 4.13
C ASP A 101 -7.19 17.94 4.44
N GLN A 102 -5.89 18.29 4.45
CA GLN A 102 -4.78 17.44 4.84
C GLN A 102 -4.85 16.95 6.30
N SER A 103 -5.99 16.99 6.99
CA SER A 103 -6.25 16.30 8.25
C SER A 103 -7.42 15.33 8.21
N SER A 104 -8.17 15.29 7.11
CA SER A 104 -9.18 14.30 6.79
C SER A 104 -8.47 13.02 6.31
N ARG A 105 -8.73 11.86 6.90
CA ARG A 105 -7.91 10.65 6.68
C ARG A 105 -8.76 9.38 6.75
N ILE A 106 -8.35 8.36 6.00
CA ILE A 106 -8.96 7.01 6.07
C ILE A 106 -8.50 6.29 7.34
N TYR A 107 -7.21 6.37 7.65
CA TYR A 107 -6.62 5.75 8.83
C TYR A 107 -6.40 6.78 9.94
N GLN A 108 -6.84 6.48 11.16
CA GLN A 108 -6.64 7.36 12.32
C GLN A 108 -5.15 7.56 12.66
N GLY A 109 -4.32 6.59 12.30
CA GLY A 109 -2.87 6.63 12.46
C GLY A 109 -2.13 7.47 11.42
N TRP A 110 -2.83 8.09 10.46
CA TRP A 110 -2.22 8.90 9.38
C TRP A 110 -1.31 8.09 8.44
N TRP A 111 -1.62 6.82 8.27
CA TRP A 111 -0.93 5.94 7.33
C TRP A 111 -1.24 6.34 5.89
N PRO A 112 -0.40 6.01 4.90
CA PRO A 112 -0.74 6.22 3.51
C PRO A 112 -1.88 5.32 3.03
N TYR A 113 -2.40 5.62 1.84
CA TYR A 113 -3.27 4.74 1.09
C TYR A 113 -2.77 4.61 -0.35
N SER A 114 -2.74 3.38 -0.87
CA SER A 114 -2.35 3.09 -2.24
C SER A 114 -3.58 2.61 -3.04
N PRO A 115 -4.15 3.47 -3.90
CA PRO A 115 -5.30 3.10 -4.74
C PRO A 115 -4.94 2.06 -5.81
N THR A 116 -3.68 1.97 -6.20
CA THR A 116 -3.17 0.99 -7.18
C THR A 116 -2.62 -0.28 -6.53
N LYS A 117 -2.77 -0.47 -5.21
CA LYS A 117 -2.27 -1.68 -4.51
C LYS A 117 -2.75 -3.01 -5.09
N ALA A 118 -3.91 -3.01 -5.77
CA ALA A 118 -4.44 -4.19 -6.44
C ALA A 118 -3.66 -4.58 -7.71
N GLU A 119 -2.91 -3.64 -8.30
CA GLU A 119 -2.10 -3.83 -9.50
C GLU A 119 -0.72 -4.43 -9.20
N LEU A 120 -0.27 -4.35 -7.95
CA LEU A 120 1.00 -4.93 -7.51
C LEU A 120 0.98 -6.46 -7.60
N PRO A 121 2.16 -7.12 -7.70
CA PRO A 121 2.27 -8.56 -7.53
C PRO A 121 1.68 -9.02 -6.19
N GLN A 122 0.52 -9.70 -6.24
CA GLN A 122 -0.19 -10.10 -5.03
C GLN A 122 0.45 -11.37 -4.43
N GLY A 123 1.09 -11.24 -3.27
CA GLY A 123 1.53 -12.38 -2.47
C GLY A 123 0.37 -13.08 -1.77
N SER A 124 0.56 -14.36 -1.44
CA SER A 124 -0.42 -15.13 -0.66
C SER A 124 0.27 -15.98 0.40
N TRP A 125 -0.40 -16.18 1.54
CA TRP A 125 0.08 -17.04 2.63
C TRP A 125 0.42 -18.48 2.18
N ALA A 126 -0.29 -19.00 1.18
CA ALA A 126 -0.10 -20.37 0.69
C ALA A 126 1.22 -20.56 -0.10
N THR A 127 1.74 -19.48 -0.69
CA THR A 127 2.92 -19.51 -1.57
C THR A 127 4.05 -18.62 -1.04
N SER A 128 3.93 -18.14 0.19
CA SER A 128 4.89 -17.22 0.79
C SER A 128 6.23 -17.89 1.01
N THR A 129 7.29 -17.11 0.82
CA THR A 129 8.65 -17.52 1.11
C THR A 129 9.45 -16.33 1.63
N THR A 130 10.65 -16.61 2.14
CA THR A 130 11.63 -15.60 2.52
C THR A 130 12.67 -15.34 1.43
N GLU A 131 12.48 -15.87 0.23
CA GLU A 131 13.37 -15.67 -0.93
C GLU A 131 13.27 -14.22 -1.43
N ALA A 132 14.42 -13.60 -1.70
CA ALA A 132 14.46 -12.24 -2.23
C ALA A 132 13.74 -12.16 -3.58
N GLY A 133 12.95 -11.10 -3.78
CA GLY A 133 12.09 -10.89 -4.95
C GLY A 133 10.74 -11.62 -4.89
N SER A 134 10.49 -12.48 -3.89
CA SER A 134 9.18 -13.10 -3.74
C SER A 134 8.16 -12.11 -3.17
N PRO A 135 6.90 -12.11 -3.63
CA PRO A 135 5.90 -11.15 -3.17
C PRO A 135 5.46 -11.47 -1.73
N PHE A 136 5.50 -10.47 -0.87
CA PHE A 136 4.99 -10.55 0.49
C PHE A 136 3.46 -10.69 0.48
N PRO A 137 2.85 -11.53 1.34
CA PRO A 137 1.40 -11.69 1.38
C PRO A 137 0.66 -10.39 1.61
N ARG A 138 -0.35 -10.12 0.78
CA ARG A 138 -1.28 -9.03 1.07
C ARG A 138 -2.22 -9.46 2.19
N ALA A 139 -2.27 -8.66 3.25
CA ALA A 139 -3.12 -8.87 4.39
C ALA A 139 -3.42 -7.55 5.10
N GLU A 140 -4.56 -7.53 5.78
CA GLU A 140 -4.96 -6.45 6.66
C GLU A 140 -4.59 -6.82 8.10
N PHE A 141 -4.08 -5.85 8.85
CA PHE A 141 -3.69 -5.99 10.24
C PHE A 141 -4.36 -4.90 11.07
N LEU A 142 -4.80 -5.23 12.29
CA LEU A 142 -5.24 -4.19 13.22
C LEU A 142 -4.05 -3.36 13.65
N ASP A 143 -4.17 -2.04 13.56
CA ASP A 143 -3.21 -1.11 14.13
C ASP A 143 -3.53 -0.73 15.59
N GLN A 144 -2.75 0.15 16.20
CA GLN A 144 -2.99 0.62 17.57
C GLN A 144 -4.29 1.41 17.74
N HIS A 145 -4.88 1.93 16.66
CA HIS A 145 -6.12 2.69 16.67
C HIS A 145 -7.34 1.77 16.48
N GLY A 146 -7.12 0.53 16.06
CA GLY A 146 -8.16 -0.46 15.78
C GLY A 146 -8.62 -0.44 14.33
N ASP A 147 -7.91 0.26 13.46
CA ASP A 147 -8.17 0.26 12.02
C ASP A 147 -7.56 -0.99 11.39
N LEU A 148 -8.26 -1.60 10.43
CA LEU A 148 -7.71 -2.67 9.59
C LEU A 148 -6.87 -2.03 8.49
N VAL A 149 -5.56 -2.07 8.66
CA VAL A 149 -4.58 -1.48 7.76
C VAL A 149 -4.07 -2.53 6.79
N ASP A 150 -4.27 -2.30 5.50
CA ASP A 150 -3.68 -3.14 4.45
C ASP A 150 -2.22 -2.75 4.27
N ILE A 151 -1.31 -3.69 4.53
CA ILE A 151 0.13 -3.38 4.46
C ILE A 151 0.59 -2.93 3.07
N TYR A 152 -0.14 -3.28 2.01
CA TYR A 152 0.17 -2.82 0.67
C TYR A 152 -0.09 -1.32 0.49
N ASP A 153 -0.83 -0.66 1.37
CA ASP A 153 -1.06 0.79 1.30
C ASP A 153 0.22 1.62 1.50
N PHE A 154 1.26 1.04 2.09
CA PHE A 154 2.57 1.67 2.27
C PHE A 154 3.44 1.63 1.00
N ASN A 155 2.97 0.96 -0.07
CA ASN A 155 3.72 0.90 -1.32
C ASN A 155 3.86 2.27 -1.97
N ASN A 156 4.91 2.43 -2.76
CA ASN A 156 5.12 3.59 -3.64
C ASN A 156 4.89 4.97 -2.99
N PHE A 157 5.09 5.05 -1.68
CA PHE A 157 5.01 6.31 -0.96
C PHE A 157 6.22 7.16 -1.31
N THR A 158 6.00 8.35 -1.86
CA THR A 158 7.08 9.21 -2.42
C THR A 158 7.19 10.55 -1.72
N ILE A 159 6.35 10.86 -0.73
CA ILE A 159 6.47 12.06 0.10
C ILE A 159 7.58 11.85 1.14
N ASN A 160 8.82 11.86 0.67
CA ASN A 160 10.04 11.81 1.46
C ASN A 160 11.08 12.79 0.91
N ASP A 161 12.24 12.88 1.56
CA ASP A 161 13.32 13.81 1.21
C ASP A 161 13.96 13.55 -0.16
N THR A 162 13.85 12.32 -0.68
CA THR A 162 14.43 11.92 -1.97
C THR A 162 13.45 12.00 -3.14
N GLY A 163 12.14 11.97 -2.87
CA GLY A 163 11.10 11.82 -3.89
C GLY A 163 11.06 10.43 -4.55
N GLU A 164 11.85 9.47 -4.05
CA GLU A 164 11.90 8.09 -4.52
C GLU A 164 10.99 7.20 -3.66
N PRO A 165 10.45 6.08 -4.18
CA PRO A 165 9.60 5.18 -3.39
C PRO A 165 10.27 4.64 -2.12
N SER A 166 9.55 4.68 -1.00
CA SER A 166 10.02 4.19 0.30
C SER A 166 10.14 2.67 0.37
N TYR A 167 11.18 2.18 1.05
CA TYR A 167 11.29 0.77 1.46
C TYR A 167 10.58 0.55 2.81
N MET A 168 10.36 -0.70 3.22
CA MET A 168 9.73 -1.01 4.50
C MET A 168 10.58 -1.98 5.31
N ILE A 169 10.96 -1.59 6.52
CA ILE A 169 11.43 -2.52 7.55
C ILE A 169 10.20 -3.09 8.24
N ILE A 170 10.08 -4.41 8.24
CA ILE A 170 9.13 -5.12 9.09
C ILE A 170 9.87 -5.56 10.35
N ASP A 171 9.54 -4.92 11.48
CA ASP A 171 10.02 -5.24 12.81
C ASP A 171 9.09 -6.27 13.47
N LEU A 172 9.51 -7.54 13.44
CA LEU A 172 8.84 -8.59 14.18
C LEU A 172 9.21 -8.50 15.66
N SER A 173 8.23 -8.07 16.44
CA SER A 173 8.37 -7.81 17.86
C SER A 173 7.40 -8.65 18.69
N ALA A 174 7.77 -8.90 19.95
CA ALA A 174 6.96 -9.64 20.90
C ALA A 174 6.72 -8.80 22.15
N GLN A 175 5.51 -8.85 22.72
CA GLN A 175 5.12 -8.00 23.85
C GLN A 175 5.96 -8.26 25.12
N TRP A 176 6.50 -9.47 25.28
CA TRP A 176 7.38 -9.85 26.41
C TRP A 176 8.87 -9.54 26.16
N CYS A 177 9.24 -9.12 24.94
CA CYS A 177 10.63 -9.01 24.52
C CYS A 177 11.27 -7.68 24.93
N GLY A 178 12.13 -7.72 25.95
CA GLY A 178 12.90 -6.56 26.40
C GLY A 178 13.74 -5.89 25.29
N PRO A 179 14.54 -6.64 24.49
CA PRO A 179 15.29 -6.07 23.37
C PRO A 179 14.42 -5.38 22.32
N CYS A 180 13.17 -5.82 22.14
CA CYS A 180 12.22 -5.23 21.21
C CYS A 180 11.78 -3.84 21.71
N HIS A 181 11.47 -3.74 23.00
CA HIS A 181 11.20 -2.44 23.63
C HIS A 181 12.41 -1.50 23.57
N ASN A 182 13.63 -2.01 23.77
CA ASN A 182 14.84 -1.19 23.60
C ASN A 182 14.98 -0.68 22.16
N MET A 183 14.62 -1.49 21.16
CA MET A 183 14.63 -1.05 19.75
C MET A 183 13.58 0.05 19.51
N ALA A 184 12.37 -0.10 20.03
CA ALA A 184 11.32 0.91 19.93
C ALA A 184 11.74 2.23 20.59
N GLU A 185 12.34 2.18 21.78
CA GLU A 185 12.90 3.38 22.42
C GLU A 185 14.01 4.00 21.57
N TRP A 186 14.91 3.16 21.02
CA TRP A 186 16.01 3.63 20.18
C TRP A 186 15.49 4.33 18.93
N ILE A 187 14.56 3.73 18.19
CA ILE A 187 14.09 4.31 16.93
C ILE A 187 13.35 5.63 17.18
N SER A 188 12.60 5.72 18.28
CA SER A 188 11.93 6.96 18.71
C SER A 188 12.86 8.04 19.32
N GLY A 189 14.18 7.82 19.23
CA GLY A 189 15.20 8.83 19.54
C GLY A 189 15.82 8.73 20.94
N ALA A 190 15.54 7.68 21.71
CA ALA A 190 16.18 7.49 23.00
C ALA A 190 17.59 6.87 22.86
N ASP A 191 18.60 7.62 23.32
CA ASP A 191 19.99 7.15 23.46
C ASP A 191 20.22 6.65 24.89
N THR A 192 19.83 5.40 25.16
CA THR A 192 20.04 4.75 26.46
C THR A 192 21.37 3.98 26.48
N ALA A 193 21.77 3.47 27.65
CA ALA A 193 22.99 2.66 27.75
C ALA A 193 22.84 1.35 26.95
N GLU A 194 21.61 0.83 26.87
CA GLU A 194 21.21 -0.38 26.18
C GLU A 194 21.19 -0.20 24.65
N THR A 195 20.95 1.01 24.16
CA THR A 195 20.79 1.31 22.72
C THR A 195 21.96 2.08 22.11
N ALA A 196 22.93 2.53 22.93
CA ALA A 196 24.08 3.31 22.46
C ALA A 196 24.91 2.60 21.36
N SER A 197 25.03 1.28 21.43
CA SER A 197 25.73 0.50 20.40
C SER A 197 24.96 0.46 19.07
N LEU A 198 23.62 0.49 19.11
CA LEU A 198 22.77 0.58 17.92
C LEU A 198 23.00 1.90 17.21
N GLN A 199 22.95 3.02 17.94
CA GLN A 199 23.17 4.35 17.35
C GLN A 199 24.57 4.51 16.77
N GLN A 200 25.58 3.89 17.38
CA GLN A 200 26.94 3.89 16.82
C GLN A 200 27.06 3.06 15.54
N THR A 201 26.33 1.95 15.45
CA THR A 201 26.42 1.00 14.33
C THR A 201 25.52 1.42 13.16
N TYR A 202 24.37 2.04 13.46
CA TYR A 202 23.32 2.42 12.52
C TYR A 202 22.95 3.91 12.66
N PRO A 203 23.90 4.83 12.44
CA PRO A 203 23.68 6.23 12.73
C PRO A 203 22.60 6.89 11.87
N THR A 204 22.29 6.36 10.68
CA THR A 204 21.35 6.98 9.72
C THR A 204 19.96 6.35 9.70
N VAL A 205 19.76 5.18 10.32
CA VAL A 205 18.47 4.47 10.31
C VAL A 205 17.31 5.33 10.82
N ARG A 206 17.47 6.02 11.97
CA ARG A 206 16.43 6.91 12.50
C ARG A 206 16.05 8.01 11.52
N GLU A 207 17.06 8.67 10.95
CA GLU A 207 16.86 9.73 9.96
C GLU A 207 16.02 9.23 8.79
N LYS A 208 16.34 8.04 8.26
CA LYS A 208 15.59 7.42 7.16
C LYS A 208 14.14 7.07 7.52
N VAL A 209 13.87 6.72 8.78
CA VAL A 209 12.50 6.50 9.23
C VAL A 209 11.72 7.81 9.28
N TYR A 210 12.28 8.85 9.91
CA TYR A 210 11.58 10.14 10.03
C TYR A 210 11.59 11.00 8.77
N SER A 211 12.49 10.73 7.82
CA SER A 211 12.41 11.30 6.47
C SER A 211 11.42 10.55 5.58
N LEU A 212 10.84 9.45 6.08
CA LEU A 212 9.99 8.50 5.34
C LEU A 212 10.72 7.84 4.16
N ARG A 213 12.06 7.87 4.11
CA ARG A 213 12.82 7.03 3.17
C ARG A 213 12.56 5.55 3.41
N ILE A 214 12.29 5.20 4.67
CA ILE A 214 11.95 3.86 5.13
C ILE A 214 10.73 3.93 6.03
N TRP A 215 9.73 3.13 5.74
CA TRP A 215 8.67 2.82 6.69
C TRP A 215 9.17 1.81 7.71
N TRP A 216 9.21 2.20 8.98
CA TRP A 216 9.40 1.24 10.07
C TRP A 216 8.04 0.77 10.53
N ILE A 217 7.70 -0.49 10.27
CA ILE A 217 6.42 -1.07 10.67
C ILE A 217 6.68 -2.08 11.78
N THR A 218 6.19 -1.78 12.98
CA THR A 218 6.26 -2.73 14.10
C THR A 218 5.10 -3.71 13.96
N VAL A 219 5.39 -4.99 13.80
CA VAL A 219 4.40 -6.06 13.81
C VAL A 219 4.59 -6.86 15.09
N ILE A 220 3.67 -6.69 16.03
CA ILE A 220 3.59 -7.54 17.20
C ILE A 220 3.11 -8.91 16.74
N VAL A 221 3.94 -9.93 16.94
CA VAL A 221 3.66 -11.31 16.55
C VAL A 221 3.43 -12.23 17.74
N GLU A 222 3.74 -11.79 18.96
CA GLU A 222 3.43 -12.53 20.18
C GLU A 222 2.92 -11.60 21.29
N ASP A 223 1.85 -12.02 21.97
CA ASP A 223 1.33 -11.40 23.19
C ASP A 223 2.29 -11.60 24.37
N ALA A 224 1.95 -11.06 25.55
CA ALA A 224 2.80 -11.19 26.75
C ALA A 224 2.99 -12.64 27.25
N GLY A 225 2.15 -13.58 26.80
CA GLY A 225 2.21 -15.01 27.09
C GLY A 225 2.88 -15.86 26.01
N GLY A 226 3.34 -15.25 24.91
CA GLY A 226 3.90 -15.97 23.74
C GLY A 226 2.84 -16.54 22.79
N GLY A 227 1.57 -16.16 22.96
CA GLY A 227 0.45 -16.51 22.09
C GLY A 227 0.23 -15.49 20.98
N ALA A 228 -0.83 -15.68 20.19
CA ALA A 228 -1.20 -14.71 19.16
C ALA A 228 -1.62 -13.37 19.81
N PRO A 229 -1.16 -12.23 19.28
CA PRO A 229 -1.47 -10.92 19.81
C PRO A 229 -2.87 -10.47 19.42
N THR A 230 -3.32 -9.41 20.06
CA THR A 230 -4.63 -8.77 19.88
C THR A 230 -4.48 -7.26 19.75
N LEU A 231 -5.54 -6.55 19.36
CA LEU A 231 -5.60 -5.09 19.41
C LEU A 231 -5.14 -4.50 20.76
N SER A 232 -5.45 -5.16 21.88
CA SER A 232 -5.03 -4.68 23.20
C SER A 232 -3.51 -4.68 23.37
N ASP A 233 -2.79 -5.57 22.69
CA ASP A 233 -1.34 -5.63 22.71
C ASP A 233 -0.75 -4.47 21.91
N ALA A 234 -1.26 -4.18 20.71
CA ALA A 234 -0.87 -2.98 19.94
C ALA A 234 -1.09 -1.69 20.74
N GLN A 235 -2.26 -1.55 21.37
CA GLN A 235 -2.60 -0.39 22.21
C GLN A 235 -1.70 -0.28 23.43
N SER A 236 -1.40 -1.40 24.09
CA SER A 236 -0.48 -1.44 25.22
C SER A 236 0.94 -1.05 24.79
N TRP A 237 1.42 -1.58 23.67
CA TRP A 237 2.72 -1.23 23.10
C TRP A 237 2.81 0.26 22.80
N TYR A 238 1.85 0.80 22.04
CA TYR A 238 1.80 2.20 21.63
C TYR A 238 1.64 3.16 22.82
N SER A 239 1.00 2.74 23.91
CA SER A 239 0.92 3.54 25.14
C SER A 239 2.27 3.76 25.83
N ILE A 240 3.26 2.92 25.54
CA ILE A 240 4.62 2.98 26.08
C ILE A 240 5.58 3.58 25.04
N HIS A 241 5.51 3.09 23.80
CA HIS A 241 6.39 3.45 22.68
C HIS A 241 5.61 4.26 21.65
N GLN A 242 5.12 5.43 22.06
CA GLN A 242 4.30 6.27 21.20
C GLN A 242 5.14 6.93 20.11
N ASP A 243 4.87 6.60 18.85
CA ASP A 243 5.46 7.25 17.70
C ASP A 243 4.46 7.32 16.53
N ASN A 244 4.22 8.52 16.01
CA ASN A 244 3.24 8.73 14.94
C ASN A 244 3.79 8.39 13.54
N HIS A 245 5.07 8.05 13.40
CA HIS A 245 5.66 7.61 12.12
C HIS A 245 5.74 6.09 12.02
N ILE A 246 5.46 5.38 13.11
CA ILE A 246 5.66 3.94 13.23
C ILE A 246 4.31 3.27 13.51
N PRO A 247 3.68 2.66 12.50
CA PRO A 247 2.51 1.83 12.73
C PRO A 247 2.86 0.63 13.63
N VAL A 248 1.96 0.32 14.56
CA VAL A 248 2.04 -0.87 15.42
C VAL A 248 0.90 -1.80 15.04
N LEU A 249 1.21 -2.81 14.24
CA LEU A 249 0.29 -3.80 13.72
C LEU A 249 0.33 -5.08 14.57
N VAL A 250 -0.76 -5.84 14.59
CA VAL A 250 -0.81 -7.16 15.26
C VAL A 250 -1.06 -8.30 14.28
N ASP A 251 -0.21 -9.32 14.32
CA ASP A 251 -0.33 -10.54 13.51
C ASP A 251 -1.25 -11.56 14.19
N GLU A 252 -2.55 -11.25 14.28
CA GLU A 252 -3.53 -12.10 14.98
C GLU A 252 -3.63 -13.52 14.38
N THR A 253 -3.38 -13.63 13.06
CA THR A 253 -3.44 -14.92 12.33
C THR A 253 -2.13 -15.70 12.35
N GLN A 254 -1.05 -15.08 12.85
CA GLN A 254 0.30 -15.66 12.97
C GLN A 254 0.98 -15.96 11.63
N GLY A 255 0.45 -15.45 10.51
CA GLY A 255 1.02 -15.71 9.18
C GLY A 255 2.40 -15.10 9.01
N VAL A 256 2.60 -13.88 9.52
CA VAL A 256 3.90 -13.21 9.46
C VAL A 256 4.90 -13.97 10.34
N ARG A 257 4.50 -14.29 11.58
CA ARG A 257 5.34 -15.03 12.54
C ARG A 257 5.80 -16.36 11.97
N ASP A 258 4.87 -17.16 11.46
CA ASP A 258 5.13 -18.55 11.13
C ASP A 258 6.03 -18.70 9.88
N ILE A 259 6.04 -17.70 8.99
CA ILE A 259 6.83 -17.73 7.75
C ILE A 259 8.11 -16.89 7.84
N TYR A 260 8.04 -15.69 8.42
CA TYR A 260 9.11 -14.69 8.33
C TYR A 260 9.96 -14.55 9.59
N ASN A 261 9.60 -15.21 10.70
CA ASN A 261 10.41 -15.14 11.93
C ASN A 261 11.73 -15.91 11.78
N GLY A 262 12.86 -15.20 11.94
CA GLY A 262 14.21 -15.77 11.95
C GLY A 262 14.59 -16.53 13.23
N GLY A 263 13.66 -16.73 14.17
CA GLY A 263 13.85 -17.49 15.41
C GLY A 263 14.37 -16.66 16.59
N GLN A 264 14.27 -15.33 16.52
CA GLN A 264 14.69 -14.41 17.58
C GLN A 264 13.86 -13.12 17.51
N TYR A 265 13.89 -12.34 18.60
CA TYR A 265 13.19 -11.05 18.68
C TYR A 265 14.10 -9.96 19.26
N PRO A 266 14.08 -8.72 18.71
CA PRO A 266 13.37 -8.34 17.49
C PRO A 266 14.03 -8.98 16.27
N PHE A 267 13.26 -9.19 15.21
CA PHE A 267 13.77 -9.65 13.93
C PHE A 267 13.28 -8.75 12.81
N PHE A 268 14.19 -8.37 11.91
CA PHE A 268 13.92 -7.42 10.85
C PHE A 268 14.10 -8.06 9.48
N PHE A 269 13.17 -7.80 8.59
CA PHE A 269 13.35 -8.02 7.16
C PHE A 269 12.87 -6.79 6.39
N LEU A 270 13.27 -6.70 5.13
CA LEU A 270 13.02 -5.55 4.28
C LEU A 270 12.08 -5.94 3.14
N LEU A 271 11.08 -5.10 2.88
CA LEU A 271 10.29 -5.12 1.66
C LEU A 271 10.66 -3.92 0.78
N ASP A 272 10.60 -4.10 -0.53
CA ASP A 272 10.67 -3.00 -1.50
C ASP A 272 9.29 -2.35 -1.70
N PHE A 273 9.27 -1.29 -2.51
CA PHE A 273 8.05 -0.55 -2.85
C PHE A 273 7.10 -1.32 -3.79
N ASN A 274 7.46 -2.51 -4.28
CA ASN A 274 6.57 -3.42 -5.01
C ASN A 274 6.03 -4.54 -4.12
N MET A 275 6.24 -4.45 -2.80
CA MET A 275 5.88 -5.46 -1.80
C MET A 275 6.62 -6.79 -2.00
N ALA A 276 7.79 -6.77 -2.63
CA ALA A 276 8.67 -7.94 -2.70
C ALA A 276 9.62 -7.98 -1.50
N VAL A 277 9.96 -9.18 -1.05
CA VAL A 277 11.01 -9.37 -0.04
C VAL A 277 12.33 -8.90 -0.63
N GLU A 278 12.85 -7.77 -0.18
CA GLU A 278 14.14 -7.24 -0.62
C GLU A 278 15.28 -7.92 0.14
N TYR A 279 15.09 -8.07 1.46
CA TYR A 279 16.11 -8.66 2.31
C TYR A 279 15.48 -9.49 3.43
N TRP A 280 15.87 -10.75 3.51
CA TRP A 280 15.61 -11.61 4.67
C TRP A 280 16.85 -12.46 4.95
N GLY A 281 17.33 -12.42 6.19
CA GLY A 281 18.57 -13.13 6.56
C GLY A 281 18.64 -13.41 8.05
N VAL A 282 18.91 -14.67 8.38
CA VAL A 282 19.21 -15.06 9.78
C VAL A 282 20.71 -14.91 10.02
N PRO A 283 21.13 -14.15 11.05
CA PRO A 283 22.55 -13.98 11.36
C PRO A 283 23.20 -15.29 11.79
N GLY A 284 24.38 -15.55 11.25
CA GLY A 284 25.23 -16.66 11.70
C GLY A 284 25.86 -16.37 13.06
N PRO A 285 26.48 -17.38 13.70
CA PRO A 285 27.17 -17.19 14.97
C PRO A 285 28.30 -16.15 14.87
N GLY A 286 28.16 -15.05 15.61
CA GLY A 286 29.15 -13.96 15.63
C GLY A 286 28.94 -12.90 14.55
N ASP A 287 27.93 -13.07 13.69
CA ASP A 287 27.51 -12.04 12.75
C ASP A 287 26.74 -10.93 13.47
N ASN A 288 26.53 -9.83 12.74
CA ASN A 288 25.67 -8.75 13.18
C ASN A 288 24.22 -9.29 13.38
N PRO A 289 23.61 -9.14 14.57
CA PRO A 289 22.29 -9.70 14.85
C PRO A 289 21.16 -9.05 14.05
N PHE A 290 21.35 -7.85 13.50
CA PHE A 290 20.32 -7.06 12.81
C PHE A 290 20.72 -6.78 11.36
N LEU A 291 20.80 -7.85 10.54
CA LEU A 291 21.31 -7.76 9.18
C LEU A 291 20.51 -6.82 8.26
N ALA A 292 19.18 -6.74 8.42
CA ALA A 292 18.37 -5.80 7.64
C ALA A 292 18.71 -4.33 7.97
N LEU A 293 18.98 -4.02 9.25
CA LEU A 293 19.44 -2.67 9.63
C LEU A 293 20.80 -2.34 9.03
N TRP A 294 21.68 -3.33 8.95
CA TRP A 294 22.95 -3.17 8.24
C TRP A 294 22.74 -2.90 6.75
N PHE A 295 21.85 -3.64 6.09
CA PHE A 295 21.52 -3.38 4.68
C PHE A 295 21.03 -1.95 4.48
N VAL A 296 20.07 -1.52 5.30
CA VAL A 296 19.51 -0.16 5.29
C VAL A 296 20.59 0.89 5.49
N GLU A 297 21.49 0.69 6.46
CA GLU A 297 22.55 1.65 6.76
C GLU A 297 23.53 1.80 5.59
N GLN A 298 23.79 0.71 4.85
CA GLN A 298 24.82 0.69 3.81
C GLN A 298 24.31 1.02 2.39
N TYR A 299 23.06 0.68 2.08
CA TYR A 299 22.56 0.67 0.69
C TYR A 299 21.37 1.57 0.43
N LEU A 300 20.66 2.01 1.47
CA LEU A 300 19.57 2.98 1.37
C LEU A 300 20.01 4.34 1.93
#